data_AF-A0A944C0Q9-F1
#
_entry.id   AF-A0A944C0Q9-F1
#
_cell.length_a   1.000
_cell.length_b   1.000
_cell.length_c   1.000
_cell.angle_alpha   90.00
_cell.angle_beta   90.00
_cell.angle_gamma   90.00
#
_symmetry.space_group_name_H-M   'P 1'
#
loop_
_entity.id
_entity.type
_entity.pdbx_description
1 polymer ?
#
loop_
_entity_poly.entity_id
_entity_poly.type
_entity_poly.pdbx_seq_one_letter_code
_entity_poly.pdbx_strand_id
1 'polypeptide(L)' 'MKKAIIVMAMLLVVGQAWAWKPKFVGHRGCNKGVMNTAEAFRNGADFYHYDGLECDVRVTSDRQYVIS' A
#
# COMPACT_ATOMS: atom_id res chain seq x y z
N MET A 1 20.87 -31.05 -22.47
CA MET A 1 20.76 -29.59 -22.72
C MET A 1 19.33 -29.05 -22.58
N LYS A 2 18.31 -29.62 -23.25
CA LYS A 2 16.90 -29.18 -23.13
C LYS A 2 16.39 -29.06 -21.69
N LYS A 3 16.66 -30.07 -20.85
CA LYS A 3 16.30 -30.06 -19.42
C LYS A 3 16.96 -28.91 -18.63
N ALA A 4 18.23 -28.63 -18.90
CA ALA A 4 18.97 -27.55 -18.24
C ALA A 4 18.42 -26.17 -18.64
N ILE A 5 18.07 -25.99 -19.91
CA ILE A 5 17.44 -24.75 -20.41
C ILE A 5 16.08 -24.52 -19.73
N ILE A 6 15.26 -25.57 -19.59
CA ILE A 6 13.96 -25.48 -18.90
C ILE A 6 14.14 -25.08 -17.43
N VAL A 7 15.08 -25.70 -16.72
CA VAL A 7 15.36 -25.36 -15.32
C VAL A 7 15.85 -23.91 -15.19
N MET A 8 16.73 -23.46 -16.09
CA MET A 8 17.22 -22.08 -16.10
C MET A 8 16.09 -21.07 -16.39
N ALA A 9 15.20 -21.37 -17.33
CA ALA A 9 14.03 -20.54 -17.61
C ALA A 9 13.08 -20.46 -16.41
N MET A 10 12.84 -21.57 -15.71
CA MET A 10 12.01 -21.59 -14.49
C MET A 10 12.63 -20.73 -13.37
N LEU A 11 13.95 -20.83 -13.16
CA LEU A 11 14.66 -20.01 -12.17
C LEU A 11 14.57 -18.50 -12.48
N LEU A 12 14.65 -18.13 -13.76
CA LEU A 12 14.48 -16.74 -14.20
C LEU A 12 13.06 -16.23 -13.92
N VAL A 13 12.03 -17.03 -14.19
CA VAL A 13 10.62 -16.67 -13.91
C VAL A 13 10.39 -16.49 -12.41
N VAL A 14 10.94 -17.37 -11.57
CA VAL A 14 10.87 -17.21 -10.11
C VAL A 14 11.57 -15.93 -9.68
N GLY A 15 12.78 -15.65 -10.19
CA GLY A 15 13.52 -14.43 -9.85
C GLY A 15 12.73 -13.14 -10.15
N GLN A 16 11.97 -13.10 -11.25
CA GLN A 16 11.11 -11.95 -11.58
C GLN A 16 9.94 -11.80 -10.61
N ALA A 17 9.33 -12.90 -10.15
CA ALA A 17 8.22 -12.85 -9.19
C ALA A 17 8.67 -12.29 -7.82
N TRP A 18 9.89 -12.60 -7.38
CA TRP A 18 10.46 -12.07 -6.14
C TRP A 18 10.86 -10.58 -6.23
N ALA A 19 11.11 -10.08 -7.45
CA ALA A 19 11.44 -8.67 -7.66
C ALA A 19 10.22 -7.75 -7.56
N TRP A 20 9.00 -8.29 -7.73
CA TRP A 20 7.78 -7.51 -7.58
C TRP A 20 7.52 -7.23 -6.09
N LYS A 21 7.70 -5.97 -5.70
CA LYS A 21 7.33 -5.45 -4.38
C LYS A 21 6.10 -4.54 -4.51
N PRO A 22 4.87 -5.08 -4.46
CA PRO A 22 3.68 -4.26 -4.52
C PRO A 22 3.69 -3.25 -3.35
N LYS A 23 3.28 -2.02 -3.65
CA LYS A 23 3.11 -0.97 -2.66
C LYS A 23 1.68 -1.01 -2.15
N PHE A 24 1.52 -1.08 -0.83
CA PHE A 24 0.21 -1.09 -0.21
C PHE A 24 -0.11 0.31 0.31
N VAL A 25 -1.20 0.89 -0.19
CA VAL A 25 -1.68 2.20 0.24
C VAL A 25 -3.01 2.02 0.95
N GLY A 26 -3.10 2.52 2.17
CA GLY A 26 -4.31 2.46 2.98
C GLY A 26 -5.33 3.50 2.54
N HIS A 27 -6.48 3.06 2.03
CA HIS A 27 -7.59 3.93 1.65
C HIS A 27 -8.22 4.58 2.89
N ARG A 28 -8.24 5.91 2.94
CA ARG A 28 -8.70 6.74 4.07
C ARG A 28 -8.03 6.40 5.40
N GLY A 29 -6.77 5.99 5.36
CA GLY A 29 -6.04 5.44 6.50
C GLY A 29 -6.08 3.92 6.53
N CYS A 30 -6.89 3.31 7.40
CA CYS A 30 -7.04 1.86 7.47
C CYS A 30 -8.39 1.44 8.10
N ASN A 31 -8.71 0.15 8.05
CA ASN A 31 -9.92 -0.42 8.64
C ASN A 31 -9.89 -0.54 10.18
N LYS A 32 -8.81 -0.08 10.83
CA LYS A 32 -8.66 -0.07 12.29
C LYS A 32 -8.70 1.37 12.78
N GLY A 33 -9.88 1.83 13.15
CA GLY A 33 -10.16 3.23 13.50
C GLY A 33 -11.20 3.83 12.55
N VAL A 34 -11.63 5.06 12.85
CA VAL A 34 -12.57 5.78 11.97
C VAL A 34 -11.81 6.32 10.76
N MET A 35 -12.32 6.09 9.55
CA MET A 35 -11.72 6.58 8.30
C MET A 35 -11.39 8.08 8.36
N ASN A 36 -10.32 8.50 7.68
CA ASN A 36 -9.91 9.91 7.59
C ASN A 36 -9.53 10.55 8.95
N THR A 37 -9.27 9.74 9.99
CA THR A 37 -8.79 10.22 11.29
C THR A 37 -7.30 9.95 11.51
N ALA A 38 -6.68 10.75 12.39
CA ALA A 38 -5.30 10.54 12.82
C ALA A 38 -5.06 9.14 13.41
N GLU A 39 -6.06 8.55 14.08
CA GLU A 39 -5.98 7.19 14.60
C GLU A 39 -5.86 6.16 13.46
N ALA A 40 -6.71 6.24 12.44
CA ALA A 40 -6.64 5.34 11.30
C ALA A 40 -5.32 5.47 10.53
N PHE A 41 -4.77 6.69 10.43
CA PHE A 41 -3.46 6.91 9.79
C PHE A 41 -2.31 6.30 10.61
N ARG A 42 -2.26 6.57 11.92
CA ARG A 42 -1.27 5.95 12.81
C ARG A 42 -1.38 4.44 12.76
N ASN A 43 -2.59 3.91 12.78
CA ASN A 43 -2.79 2.46 12.73
C ASN A 43 -2.36 1.85 11.39
N GLY A 44 -2.60 2.54 10.27
CA GLY A 44 -2.13 2.12 8.95
C GLY A 44 -0.60 2.04 8.86
N ALA A 45 0.10 3.00 9.45
CA ALA A 45 1.57 3.03 9.49
C ALA A 45 2.15 2.02 10.50
N ASP A 46 1.65 2.03 11.73
CA ASP A 46 2.28 1.35 12.86
C ASP A 46 1.86 -0.13 12.97
N PHE A 47 0.60 -0.47 12.67
CA PHE A 47 0.11 -1.86 12.75
C PHE A 47 0.15 -2.60 11.42
N TYR A 48 -0.20 -1.92 10.31
CA TYR A 48 -0.26 -2.55 8.99
C TYR A 48 0.98 -2.32 8.12
N HIS A 49 1.87 -1.40 8.52
CA HIS A 49 3.09 -1.08 7.79
C HIS A 49 2.84 -0.76 6.32
N TYR A 50 1.75 -0.05 6.02
CA TYR A 50 1.47 0.39 4.66
C TYR A 50 2.61 1.29 4.14
N ASP A 51 2.89 1.17 2.84
CA ASP A 51 3.86 2.02 2.16
C ASP A 51 3.37 3.46 1.99
N GLY A 52 2.06 3.68 2.11
CA GLY A 52 1.43 4.98 2.04
C GLY A 52 0.02 4.98 2.61
N LEU A 53 -0.52 6.18 2.79
CA LEU A 53 -1.87 6.41 3.28
C LEU A 53 -2.52 7.44 2.37
N GLU A 54 -3.75 7.16 1.98
CA GLU A 54 -4.60 8.04 1.19
C GLU A 54 -5.62 8.73 2.12
N CYS A 55 -6.06 9.95 1.75
CA CYS A 55 -7.08 10.68 2.47
C CYS A 55 -7.91 11.57 1.54
N ASP A 56 -9.16 11.81 1.93
CA ASP A 56 -10.04 12.74 1.21
C ASP A 56 -9.90 14.15 1.78
N VAL A 57 -9.41 15.09 0.97
CA VAL A 57 -9.33 16.50 1.35
C VAL A 57 -10.59 17.22 0.91
N ARG A 58 -11.19 17.99 1.83
CA ARG A 58 -12.35 18.86 1.58
C ARG A 58 -12.06 20.28 2.05
N VAL A 59 -12.96 21.20 1.66
CA VAL A 59 -12.89 22.61 2.05
C VAL A 59 -14.15 22.99 2.81
N THR A 60 -13.99 23.59 3.99
CA THR A 60 -15.08 24.10 4.82
C THR A 60 -15.63 25.45 4.30
N SER A 61 -16.76 25.91 4.83
CA SER A 61 -17.36 27.19 4.43
C SER A 61 -16.48 28.40 4.78
N ASP A 62 -15.65 28.31 5.82
CA ASP A 62 -14.63 29.29 6.21
C ASP A 62 -13.27 29.08 5.50
N ARG A 63 -13.28 28.29 4.41
CA ARG A 63 -12.15 28.05 3.49
C ARG A 63 -10.95 27.34 4.13
N GLN A 64 -11.18 26.53 5.15
CA GLN A 64 -10.15 25.67 5.73
C GLN A 64 -10.14 24.32 5.03
N TYR A 65 -8.95 23.77 4.82
CA TYR A 65 -8.81 22.39 4.36
C TYR A 65 -8.98 21.43 5.54
N VAL A 66 -9.81 20.41 5.34
CA VAL A 66 -10.05 19.35 6.32
C VAL A 66 -9.96 17.99 5.66
N ILE A 67 -9.68 16.96 6.45
CA ILE A 67 -9.70 15.56 6.01
C ILE A 67 -11.06 14.96 6.43
N SER A 68 -11.87 14.49 5.47
CA SER A 68 -13.22 13.98 5.73
C SER A 68 -13.76 13.01 4.68
#